data_AF-A0A2G3PYG9-F1
#
_entry.id   AF-A0A2G3PYG9-F1
#
_cell.length_a   1.000
_cell.length_b   1.000
_cell.length_c   1.000
_cell.angle_alpha   90.00
_cell.angle_beta   90.00
_cell.angle_gamma   90.00
#
_symmetry.space_group_name_H-M   'P 1'
#
loop_
_entity.id
_entity.type
_entity.pdbx_description
1 polymer ?
#
loop_
_entity_poly.entity_id
_entity_poly.type
_entity_poly.pdbx_seq_one_letter_code
_entity_poly.pdbx_strand_id
1 'polypeptide(L)'
;MFGIKKKSACEEMKCILNYVEETMKGKELTCPKSSHPIHSEVIAHFEKLLSNEKRMSIAAKAILEIATSTSNFDVEMSHISTELMEFAKEMANLSESNLSIVEETTATMNEVTDTIETTAKTLDRLNNESSTIAQKNNESKTLLNEVGLLRENVIEDTQKMSSKVQQLVEIAVEVGKVVESVQNIANQTNLLALNAAIEAARAGEQGKGFSVVAEEVRKLADDTRKNLDGMKSFVESIYLAAREGQESVDRALGSTQQMSEKIDVVSGTVGSTIEMLQGMIGSINKVDGSMKGIKAAAGEINRAMETSSSDAEKLSNMTQSIHKAATESVNYAKSIATIDERLSSEATHLYAGLKSGKHAVTNEEVRTVLQKASLAHMKWLSKLKGMVESMEVVPLQTNSNKCEFGHFYQVLAIEHPMISKEWKEIGSVHKAFHDLGDKVITAIKDGNSQAAQKLHEEAEGLSKEMLGKLKYIDECIVKLESQGDRIFE
;
A
#
# COMPACT_ATOMS: atom_id res chain seq x y z
N MET A 1 -100.47 -1.90 47.87
CA MET A 1 -99.24 -2.23 48.62
C MET A 1 -98.91 -3.69 48.38
N PHE A 2 -98.01 -3.98 47.44
CA PHE A 2 -97.45 -5.33 47.31
C PHE A 2 -96.29 -5.45 48.30
N GLY A 3 -96.46 -6.25 49.35
CA GLY A 3 -95.44 -6.51 50.35
C GLY A 3 -94.29 -7.34 49.73
N ILE A 4 -93.11 -6.73 49.62
CA ILE A 4 -91.88 -7.43 49.28
C ILE A 4 -91.55 -8.35 50.46
N LYS A 5 -91.75 -9.66 50.30
CA LYS A 5 -91.26 -10.66 51.26
C LYS A 5 -89.75 -10.49 51.43
N LYS A 6 -89.30 -10.09 52.63
CA LYS A 6 -87.88 -10.18 53.02
C LYS A 6 -87.48 -11.66 52.95
N LYS A 7 -86.53 -11.99 52.07
CA LYS A 7 -85.88 -13.31 52.05
C LYS A 7 -85.27 -13.60 53.42
N SER A 8 -85.29 -14.86 53.86
CA SER A 8 -84.59 -15.26 55.08
C SER A 8 -83.07 -15.09 54.91
N ALA A 9 -82.33 -14.86 56.00
CA ALA A 9 -80.87 -14.71 55.95
C ALA A 9 -80.19 -15.90 55.22
N CYS A 10 -80.69 -17.13 55.42
CA CYS A 10 -80.19 -18.32 54.72
C CYS A 10 -80.47 -18.31 53.21
N GLU A 11 -81.60 -17.75 52.75
CA GLU A 11 -81.90 -17.61 51.31
C GLU A 11 -81.02 -16.54 50.64
N GLU A 12 -80.71 -15.47 51.36
CA GLU A 12 -79.80 -14.42 50.90
C GLU A 12 -78.36 -14.95 50.74
N MET A 13 -77.88 -15.72 51.72
CA MET A 13 -76.57 -16.39 51.65
C MET A 13 -76.50 -17.41 50.51
N LYS A 14 -77.57 -18.17 50.25
CA LYS A 14 -77.64 -19.07 49.07
C LYS A 14 -77.51 -18.30 47.75
N CYS A 15 -78.11 -17.12 47.63
CA CYS A 15 -77.93 -16.27 46.46
C CYS A 15 -76.48 -15.76 46.32
N ILE A 16 -75.81 -15.44 47.44
CA ILE A 16 -74.40 -15.02 47.44
C ILE A 16 -73.49 -16.18 47.07
N LEU A 17 -73.71 -17.38 47.61
CA LEU A 17 -72.96 -18.58 47.23
C LEU A 17 -73.14 -18.91 45.75
N ASN A 18 -74.36 -18.83 45.22
CA ASN A 18 -74.59 -19.01 43.78
C ASN A 18 -73.91 -17.91 42.94
N TYR A 19 -73.90 -16.66 43.41
CA TYR A 19 -73.13 -15.59 42.77
C TYR A 19 -71.63 -15.92 42.74
N VAL A 20 -71.07 -16.36 43.86
CA VAL A 20 -69.67 -16.76 43.97
C VAL A 20 -69.36 -17.92 43.04
N GLU A 21 -70.11 -19.01 43.10
CA GLU A 21 -69.90 -20.21 42.27
C GLU A 21 -69.94 -19.91 40.78
N GLU A 22 -70.95 -19.17 40.33
CA GLU A 22 -71.12 -18.86 38.92
C GLU A 22 -70.14 -17.76 38.45
N THR A 23 -69.73 -16.84 39.32
CA THR A 23 -68.66 -15.87 39.04
C THR A 23 -67.28 -16.55 38.99
N MET A 24 -67.06 -17.60 39.78
CA MET A 24 -65.84 -18.42 39.73
C MET A 24 -65.77 -19.30 38.46
N LYS A 25 -66.93 -19.68 37.90
CA LYS A 25 -67.05 -20.19 36.51
C LYS A 25 -66.98 -19.08 35.45
N GLY A 26 -66.68 -17.86 35.89
CA GLY A 26 -66.54 -16.63 35.10
C GLY A 26 -67.77 -16.21 34.30
N LYS A 27 -68.97 -16.52 34.78
CA LYS A 27 -70.21 -15.92 34.26
C LYS A 27 -70.37 -14.48 34.76
N GLU A 28 -70.85 -13.60 33.89
CA GLU A 28 -71.20 -12.24 34.27
C GLU A 28 -72.54 -12.23 35.02
N LEU A 29 -72.47 -12.08 36.34
CA LEU A 29 -73.64 -11.92 37.19
C LEU A 29 -73.63 -10.56 37.88
N THR A 30 -74.82 -10.00 38.08
CA THR A 30 -74.98 -8.80 38.90
C THR A 30 -74.78 -9.15 40.36
N CYS A 31 -73.82 -8.49 41.02
CA CYS A 31 -73.55 -8.65 42.44
C CYS A 31 -74.84 -8.47 43.28
N PRO A 32 -75.23 -9.45 44.12
CA PRO A 32 -76.44 -9.38 44.91
C PRO A 32 -76.33 -8.28 45.98
N LYS A 33 -77.28 -7.35 46.02
CA LYS A 33 -77.33 -6.33 47.08
C LYS A 33 -77.92 -6.93 48.35
N SER A 34 -77.17 -6.87 49.46
CA SER A 34 -77.62 -7.31 50.77
C SER A 34 -77.86 -6.14 51.73
N SER A 35 -78.90 -6.26 52.57
CA SER A 35 -79.12 -5.34 53.70
C SER A 35 -78.62 -5.92 55.04
N HIS A 36 -78.11 -7.15 55.03
CA HIS A 36 -77.57 -7.83 56.21
C HIS A 36 -76.06 -7.52 56.34
N PRO A 37 -75.59 -7.02 57.51
CA PRO A 37 -74.20 -6.58 57.67
C PRO A 37 -73.16 -7.65 57.32
N ILE A 38 -73.33 -8.88 57.83
CA ILE A 38 -72.39 -10.00 57.60
C ILE A 38 -72.35 -10.41 56.12
N HIS A 39 -73.50 -10.44 55.44
CA HIS A 39 -73.57 -10.81 54.03
C HIS A 39 -72.91 -9.76 53.13
N SER A 40 -73.08 -8.48 53.47
CA SER A 40 -72.40 -7.37 52.79
C SER A 40 -70.88 -7.45 52.96
N GLU A 41 -70.40 -7.86 54.14
CA GLU A 41 -68.98 -8.07 54.42
C GLU A 41 -68.40 -9.26 53.65
N VAL A 42 -69.14 -10.39 53.57
CA VAL A 42 -68.75 -11.56 52.75
C VAL A 42 -68.63 -11.18 51.27
N ILE A 43 -69.61 -10.45 50.73
CA ILE A 43 -69.56 -9.93 49.35
C ILE A 43 -68.32 -9.04 49.17
N ALA A 44 -68.06 -8.11 50.09
CA ALA A 44 -66.90 -7.21 49.99
C ALA A 44 -65.56 -7.96 50.02
N HIS A 45 -65.42 -9.00 50.85
CA HIS A 45 -64.23 -9.85 50.86
C HIS A 45 -64.06 -10.63 49.55
N PHE A 46 -65.14 -11.17 49.01
CA PHE A 46 -65.10 -11.87 47.73
C PHE A 46 -64.73 -10.95 46.56
N GLU A 47 -65.33 -9.77 46.47
CA GLU A 47 -64.95 -8.76 45.46
C GLU A 47 -63.48 -8.34 45.58
N LYS A 48 -62.94 -8.27 46.81
CA LYS A 48 -61.51 -8.01 47.02
C LYS A 48 -60.64 -9.16 46.50
N LEU A 49 -61.05 -10.43 46.69
CA LEU A 49 -60.35 -11.59 46.13
C LEU A 49 -60.39 -11.59 44.60
N LEU A 50 -61.54 -11.29 43.98
CA LEU A 50 -61.65 -11.13 42.53
C LEU A 50 -60.78 -9.97 42.01
N SER A 51 -60.70 -8.86 42.74
CA SER A 51 -59.79 -7.77 42.38
C SER A 51 -58.32 -8.19 42.47
N ASN A 52 -57.95 -9.01 43.44
CA ASN A 52 -56.59 -9.54 43.56
C ASN A 52 -56.28 -10.54 42.43
N GLU A 53 -57.23 -11.41 42.08
CA GLU A 53 -57.15 -12.31 40.94
C GLU A 53 -56.94 -11.53 39.62
N LYS A 54 -57.70 -10.45 39.41
CA LYS A 54 -57.51 -9.55 38.26
C LYS A 54 -56.09 -8.98 38.20
N ARG A 55 -55.55 -8.51 39.34
CA ARG A 55 -54.18 -7.98 39.42
C ARG A 55 -53.15 -9.08 39.14
N MET A 56 -53.39 -10.29 39.64
CA MET A 56 -52.55 -11.46 39.39
C MET A 56 -52.52 -11.81 37.90
N SER A 57 -53.67 -11.80 37.22
CA SER A 57 -53.79 -12.01 35.77
C SER A 57 -53.00 -10.98 34.96
N ILE A 58 -53.11 -9.69 35.33
CA ILE A 58 -52.33 -8.62 34.68
C ILE A 58 -50.82 -8.82 34.94
N ALA A 59 -50.43 -9.14 36.18
CA ALA A 59 -49.02 -9.33 36.54
C ALA A 59 -48.40 -10.55 35.84
N ALA A 60 -49.15 -11.65 35.72
CA ALA A 60 -48.69 -12.87 35.06
C ALA A 60 -48.37 -12.62 33.57
N LYS A 61 -49.24 -11.88 32.87
CA LYS A 61 -49.00 -11.46 31.49
C LYS A 61 -47.79 -10.55 31.35
N ALA A 62 -47.66 -9.57 32.24
CA ALA A 62 -46.53 -8.64 32.23
C ALA A 62 -45.19 -9.36 32.48
N ILE A 63 -45.14 -10.32 33.41
CA ILE A 63 -43.93 -11.13 33.66
C ILE A 63 -43.57 -11.96 32.44
N LEU A 64 -44.56 -12.52 31.74
CA LEU A 64 -44.32 -13.27 30.50
C LEU A 64 -43.71 -12.37 29.42
N GLU A 65 -44.26 -11.17 29.21
CA GLU A 65 -43.70 -10.19 28.25
C GLU A 65 -42.27 -9.73 28.61
N ILE A 66 -41.96 -9.62 29.91
CA ILE A 66 -40.60 -9.31 30.36
C ILE A 66 -39.66 -10.49 30.12
N ALA A 67 -40.10 -11.74 30.40
CA ALA A 67 -39.29 -12.94 30.17
C ALA A 67 -38.92 -13.08 28.69
N THR A 68 -39.86 -12.87 27.78
CA THR A 68 -39.60 -12.95 26.33
C THR A 68 -38.64 -11.87 25.84
N SER A 69 -38.79 -10.64 26.33
CA SER A 69 -37.88 -9.54 26.03
C SER A 69 -36.46 -9.81 26.58
N THR A 70 -36.37 -10.40 27.78
CA THR A 70 -35.12 -10.77 28.45
C THR A 70 -34.39 -11.88 27.70
N SER A 71 -35.11 -12.92 27.27
CA SER A 71 -34.60 -14.00 26.43
C SER A 71 -34.05 -13.51 25.09
N ASN A 72 -34.71 -12.56 24.44
CA ASN A 72 -34.21 -11.99 23.19
C ASN A 72 -32.94 -11.17 23.42
N PHE A 73 -32.91 -10.37 24.50
CA PHE A 73 -31.74 -9.58 24.86
C PHE A 73 -30.51 -10.46 25.18
N ASP A 74 -30.70 -11.61 25.84
CA ASP A 74 -29.64 -12.60 26.11
C ASP A 74 -28.95 -13.10 24.82
N VAL A 75 -29.75 -13.49 23.82
CA VAL A 75 -29.26 -13.99 22.53
C VAL A 75 -28.47 -12.93 21.77
N GLU A 76 -29.00 -11.70 21.68
CA GLU A 76 -28.35 -10.57 21.03
C GLU A 76 -27.03 -10.19 21.74
N MET A 77 -27.04 -10.15 23.07
CA MET A 77 -25.86 -9.81 23.88
C MET A 77 -24.75 -10.86 23.72
N SER A 78 -25.10 -12.15 23.72
CA SER A 78 -24.14 -13.25 23.52
C SER A 78 -23.48 -13.20 22.13
N HIS A 79 -24.26 -12.89 21.09
CA HIS A 79 -23.75 -12.74 19.74
C HIS A 79 -22.78 -11.56 19.62
N ILE A 80 -23.20 -10.35 20.01
CA ILE A 80 -22.36 -9.15 19.96
C ILE A 80 -21.07 -9.34 20.77
N SER A 81 -21.14 -10.01 21.92
CA SER A 81 -19.95 -10.30 22.73
C SER A 81 -18.97 -11.20 21.99
N THR A 82 -19.46 -12.20 21.26
CA THR A 82 -18.61 -13.09 20.45
C THR A 82 -17.96 -12.33 19.30
N GLU A 83 -18.71 -11.50 18.59
CA GLU A 83 -18.19 -10.65 17.51
C GLU A 83 -17.11 -9.68 18.03
N LEU A 84 -17.32 -9.06 19.18
CA LEU A 84 -16.33 -8.17 19.80
C LEU A 84 -15.05 -8.90 20.20
N MET A 85 -15.13 -10.16 20.64
CA MET A 85 -13.95 -10.98 20.95
C MET A 85 -13.14 -11.30 19.70
N GLU A 86 -13.82 -11.62 18.60
CA GLU A 86 -13.19 -11.90 17.30
C GLU A 86 -12.56 -10.63 16.72
N PHE A 87 -13.30 -9.52 16.72
CA PHE A 87 -12.79 -8.21 16.33
C PHE A 87 -11.55 -7.81 17.13
N ALA A 88 -11.56 -7.99 18.46
CA ALA A 88 -10.38 -7.74 19.28
C ALA A 88 -9.19 -8.62 18.87
N LYS A 89 -9.41 -9.91 18.57
CA LYS A 89 -8.34 -10.80 18.11
C LYS A 89 -7.74 -10.35 16.78
N GLU A 90 -8.56 -9.96 15.81
CA GLU A 90 -8.09 -9.46 14.52
C GLU A 90 -7.30 -8.16 14.68
N MET A 91 -7.80 -7.24 15.52
CA MET A 91 -7.12 -5.98 15.83
C MET A 91 -5.76 -6.18 16.51
N ALA A 92 -5.63 -7.18 17.39
CA ALA A 92 -4.34 -7.52 17.99
C ALA A 92 -3.32 -7.96 16.94
N ASN A 93 -3.71 -8.86 16.04
CA ASN A 93 -2.84 -9.33 14.95
C ASN A 93 -2.44 -8.18 14.02
N LEU A 94 -3.38 -7.30 13.69
CA LEU A 94 -3.10 -6.13 12.85
C LEU A 94 -2.13 -5.16 13.53
N SER A 95 -2.28 -4.96 14.84
CA SER A 95 -1.37 -4.13 15.64
C SER A 95 0.05 -4.68 15.66
N GLU A 96 0.21 -5.99 15.80
CA GLU A 96 1.52 -6.66 15.77
C GLU A 96 2.17 -6.55 14.39
N SER A 97 1.39 -6.77 13.32
CA SER A 97 1.86 -6.59 11.95
C SER A 97 2.29 -5.15 11.66
N ASN A 98 1.57 -4.16 12.19
CA ASN A 98 1.94 -2.74 12.04
C ASN A 98 3.29 -2.45 12.70
N LEU A 99 3.53 -2.98 13.89
CA LEU A 99 4.80 -2.80 14.60
C LEU A 99 5.99 -3.39 13.80
N SER A 100 5.81 -4.56 13.19
CA SER A 100 6.84 -5.14 12.33
C SER A 100 7.16 -4.26 11.11
N ILE A 101 6.15 -3.65 10.48
CA ILE A 101 6.34 -2.70 9.36
C ILE A 101 7.10 -1.46 9.83
N VAL A 102 6.79 -0.96 11.03
CA VAL A 102 7.48 0.19 11.64
C VAL A 102 8.96 -0.12 11.86
N GLU A 103 9.30 -1.29 12.39
CA GLU A 103 10.68 -1.72 12.62
C GLU A 103 11.46 -1.84 11.29
N GLU A 104 10.89 -2.51 10.29
CA GLU A 104 11.50 -2.68 8.96
C GLU A 104 11.72 -1.33 8.25
N THR A 105 10.72 -0.45 8.30
CA THR A 105 10.82 0.88 7.68
C THR A 105 11.89 1.73 8.36
N THR A 106 11.96 1.68 9.69
CA THR A 106 12.98 2.41 10.47
C THR A 106 14.39 1.90 10.16
N ALA A 107 14.57 0.57 10.07
CA ALA A 107 15.85 -0.02 9.66
C ALA A 107 16.26 0.43 8.26
N THR A 108 15.33 0.36 7.31
CA THR A 108 15.55 0.82 5.92
C THR A 108 15.96 2.31 5.87
N MET A 109 15.32 3.16 6.68
CA MET A 109 15.65 4.60 6.71
C MET A 109 17.04 4.87 7.32
N ASN A 110 17.50 4.02 8.24
CA ASN A 110 18.88 4.09 8.72
C ASN A 110 19.87 3.74 7.61
N GLU A 111 19.62 2.70 6.81
CA GLU A 111 20.44 2.37 5.64
C GLU A 111 20.46 3.49 4.59
N VAL A 112 19.32 4.15 4.36
CA VAL A 112 19.23 5.35 3.51
C VAL A 112 20.13 6.46 4.05
N THR A 113 20.13 6.67 5.38
CA THR A 113 20.97 7.69 6.02
C THR A 113 22.46 7.39 5.86
N ASP A 114 22.87 6.13 5.99
CA ASP A 114 24.26 5.70 5.75
C ASP A 114 24.65 5.88 4.27
N THR A 115 23.73 5.58 3.35
CA THR A 115 23.92 5.81 1.91
C THR A 115 24.09 7.29 1.57
N ILE A 116 23.36 8.18 2.27
CA ILE A 116 23.53 9.62 2.12
C ILE A 116 24.93 10.04 2.58
N GLU A 117 25.41 9.55 3.72
CA GLU A 117 26.74 9.91 4.25
C GLU A 117 27.87 9.44 3.31
N THR A 118 27.78 8.21 2.81
CA THR A 118 28.76 7.67 1.86
C THR A 118 28.73 8.42 0.52
N THR A 119 27.55 8.81 0.06
CA THR A 119 27.41 9.65 -1.14
C THR A 119 28.02 11.03 -0.93
N ALA A 120 27.77 11.68 0.22
CA ALA A 120 28.37 12.98 0.54
C ALA A 120 29.90 12.93 0.53
N LYS A 121 30.51 11.92 1.17
CA LYS A 121 31.98 11.71 1.11
C LYS A 121 32.48 11.53 -0.32
N THR A 122 31.71 10.84 -1.16
CA THR A 122 32.05 10.64 -2.57
C THR A 122 31.99 11.95 -3.34
N LEU A 123 30.98 12.79 -3.11
CA LEU A 123 30.85 14.12 -3.73
C LEU A 123 32.01 15.03 -3.33
N ASP A 124 32.40 15.04 -2.05
CA ASP A 124 33.57 15.82 -1.58
C ASP A 124 34.86 15.38 -2.27
N ARG A 125 35.08 14.06 -2.40
CA ARG A 125 36.23 13.53 -3.14
C ARG A 125 36.22 13.97 -4.61
N LEU A 126 35.08 13.84 -5.28
CA LEU A 126 34.92 14.25 -6.68
C LEU A 126 35.16 15.75 -6.87
N ASN A 127 34.74 16.59 -5.92
CA ASN A 127 34.96 18.02 -5.98
C ASN A 127 36.47 18.36 -5.88
N ASN A 128 37.19 17.71 -4.96
CA ASN A 128 38.64 17.86 -4.81
C ASN A 128 39.42 17.37 -6.05
N GLU A 129 39.03 16.21 -6.60
CA GLU A 129 39.62 15.67 -7.83
C GLU A 129 39.36 16.61 -9.02
N SER A 130 38.13 17.12 -9.17
CA SER A 130 37.77 18.07 -10.22
C SER A 130 38.58 19.36 -10.13
N SER A 131 38.78 19.88 -8.91
CA SER A 131 39.64 21.05 -8.67
C SER A 131 41.10 20.79 -9.07
N THR A 132 41.62 19.59 -8.77
CA THR A 132 42.99 19.20 -9.12
C THR A 132 43.17 19.12 -10.64
N ILE A 133 42.22 18.51 -11.35
CA ILE A 133 42.26 18.43 -12.81
C ILE A 133 42.14 19.83 -13.43
N ALA A 134 41.29 20.69 -12.89
CA ALA A 134 41.15 22.08 -13.36
C ALA A 134 42.49 22.85 -13.25
N GLN A 135 43.21 22.68 -12.14
CA GLN A 135 44.55 23.26 -11.97
C GLN A 135 45.52 22.71 -13.02
N LYS A 136 45.57 21.39 -13.22
CA LYS A 136 46.46 20.73 -14.21
C LYS A 136 46.17 21.15 -15.65
N ASN A 137 44.90 21.39 -15.98
CA ASN A 137 44.53 21.94 -17.29
C ASN A 137 44.96 23.39 -17.45
N ASN A 138 44.89 24.20 -16.40
CA ASN A 138 45.38 25.56 -16.45
C ASN A 138 46.91 25.61 -16.63
N GLU A 139 47.64 24.72 -15.96
CA GLU A 139 49.09 24.51 -16.20
C GLU A 139 49.37 24.09 -17.66
N SER A 140 48.60 23.13 -18.19
CA SER A 140 48.71 22.70 -19.60
C SER A 140 48.45 23.84 -20.58
N LYS A 141 47.47 24.71 -20.29
CA LYS A 141 47.16 25.87 -21.12
C LYS A 141 48.33 26.86 -21.18
N THR A 142 48.98 27.12 -20.04
CA THR A 142 50.18 27.96 -19.98
C THR A 142 51.32 27.37 -20.80
N LEU A 143 51.59 26.06 -20.64
CA LEU A 143 52.62 25.36 -21.42
C LEU A 143 52.35 25.42 -22.93
N LEU A 144 51.11 25.26 -23.37
CA LEU A 144 50.75 25.37 -24.79
C LEU A 144 50.98 26.78 -25.35
N ASN A 145 50.72 27.82 -24.55
CA ASN A 145 51.05 29.20 -24.95
C ASN A 145 52.57 29.39 -25.09
N GLU A 146 53.37 28.85 -24.17
CA GLU A 146 54.84 28.90 -24.25
C GLU A 146 55.37 28.15 -25.49
N VAL A 147 54.82 26.98 -25.79
CA VAL A 147 55.16 26.21 -27.00
C VAL A 147 54.74 26.99 -28.26
N GLY A 148 53.61 27.68 -28.24
CA GLY A 148 53.18 28.57 -29.32
C GLY A 148 54.17 29.71 -29.60
N LEU A 149 54.74 30.31 -28.56
CA LEU A 149 55.79 31.34 -28.70
C LEU A 149 57.10 30.75 -29.25
N LEU A 150 57.52 29.58 -28.74
CA LEU A 150 58.71 28.88 -29.25
C LEU A 150 58.59 28.53 -30.73
N ARG A 151 57.40 28.07 -31.15
CA ARG A 151 57.07 27.82 -32.56
C ARG A 151 57.30 29.06 -33.41
N GLU A 152 56.80 30.23 -32.99
CA GLU A 152 56.93 31.47 -33.77
C GLU A 152 58.40 31.83 -34.00
N ASN A 153 59.25 31.68 -32.97
CA ASN A 153 60.69 31.87 -33.10
C ASN A 153 61.32 30.88 -34.09
N VAL A 154 60.92 29.60 -34.06
CA VAL A 154 61.42 28.58 -34.99
C VAL A 154 61.05 28.90 -36.44
N ILE A 155 59.83 29.40 -36.68
CA ILE A 155 59.40 29.84 -38.02
C ILE A 155 60.27 31.00 -38.51
N GLU A 156 60.47 32.02 -37.66
CA GLU A 156 61.30 33.18 -37.99
C GLU A 156 62.75 32.77 -38.32
N ASP A 157 63.36 31.92 -37.50
CA ASP A 157 64.73 31.45 -37.70
C ASP A 157 64.86 30.58 -38.95
N THR A 158 63.87 29.74 -39.24
CA THR A 158 63.84 28.91 -40.46
C THR A 158 63.67 29.76 -41.71
N GLN A 159 62.86 30.82 -41.68
CA GLN A 159 62.74 31.78 -42.78
C GLN A 159 64.05 32.55 -43.02
N LYS A 160 64.72 32.99 -41.96
CA LYS A 160 66.07 33.59 -42.07
C LYS A 160 67.07 32.63 -42.69
N MET A 161 67.04 31.36 -42.28
CA MET A 161 67.89 30.31 -42.86
C MET A 161 67.60 30.12 -44.36
N SER A 162 66.32 30.06 -44.76
CA SER A 162 65.93 29.99 -46.17
C SER A 162 66.52 31.14 -46.98
N SER A 163 66.43 32.37 -46.47
CA SER A 163 67.01 33.55 -47.14
C SER A 163 68.53 33.44 -47.28
N LYS A 164 69.22 32.92 -46.26
CA LYS A 164 70.69 32.75 -46.29
C LYS A 164 71.13 31.65 -47.25
N VAL A 165 70.40 30.54 -47.31
CA VAL A 165 70.68 29.46 -48.25
C VAL A 165 70.43 29.93 -49.69
N GLN A 166 69.34 30.68 -49.93
CA GLN A 166 69.07 31.28 -51.23
C GLN A 166 70.18 32.25 -51.66
N GLN A 167 70.68 33.09 -50.76
CA GLN A 167 71.85 33.95 -51.01
C GLN A 167 73.10 33.13 -51.37
N LEU A 168 73.33 31.99 -50.71
CA LEU A 168 74.45 31.11 -51.03
C LEU A 168 74.32 30.50 -52.43
N VAL A 169 73.11 30.11 -52.85
CA VAL A 169 72.83 29.63 -54.21
C VAL A 169 73.19 30.72 -55.23
N GLU A 170 72.76 31.96 -55.00
CA GLU A 170 73.06 33.10 -55.88
C GLU A 170 74.56 33.37 -55.98
N ILE A 171 75.27 33.36 -54.84
CA ILE A 171 76.72 33.52 -54.79
C ILE A 171 77.42 32.39 -55.56
N ALA A 172 77.00 31.14 -55.38
CA ALA A 172 77.58 30.00 -56.09
C ALA A 172 77.41 30.12 -57.61
N VAL A 173 76.23 30.56 -58.08
CA VAL A 173 75.99 30.83 -59.50
C VAL A 173 76.91 31.95 -60.02
N GLU A 174 77.05 33.04 -59.27
CA GLU A 174 77.89 34.16 -59.70
C GLU A 174 79.38 33.81 -59.73
N VAL A 175 79.88 33.08 -58.72
CA VAL A 175 81.24 32.56 -58.71
C VAL A 175 81.45 31.58 -59.88
N GLY A 176 80.45 30.77 -60.21
CA GLY A 176 80.48 29.89 -61.38
C GLY A 176 80.71 30.65 -62.70
N LYS A 177 80.02 31.78 -62.90
CA LYS A 177 80.23 32.66 -64.07
C LYS A 177 81.64 33.25 -64.10
N VAL A 178 82.17 33.65 -62.94
CA VAL A 178 83.55 34.18 -62.83
C VAL A 178 84.55 33.09 -63.21
N VAL A 179 84.41 31.87 -62.68
CA VAL A 179 85.27 30.73 -63.01
C VAL A 179 85.24 30.44 -64.51
N GLU A 180 84.06 30.44 -65.14
CA GLU A 180 83.91 30.26 -66.58
C GLU A 180 84.59 31.39 -67.39
N SER A 181 84.42 32.65 -66.97
CA SER A 181 85.07 33.79 -67.62
C SER A 181 86.59 33.69 -67.54
N VAL A 182 87.15 33.34 -66.37
CA VAL A 182 88.61 33.17 -66.21
C VAL A 182 89.10 31.96 -67.02
N GLN A 183 88.31 30.90 -67.12
CA GLN A 183 88.62 29.73 -67.94
C GLN A 183 88.73 30.10 -69.42
N ASN A 184 87.82 30.96 -69.89
CA ASN A 184 87.87 31.50 -71.25
C ASN A 184 89.12 32.36 -71.48
N ILE A 185 89.50 33.21 -70.51
CA ILE A 185 90.74 33.99 -70.55
C ILE A 185 91.96 33.05 -70.62
N ALA A 186 92.05 32.04 -69.74
CA ALA A 186 93.14 31.07 -69.75
C ALA A 186 93.25 30.31 -71.08
N ASN A 187 92.12 29.93 -71.69
CA ASN A 187 92.09 29.31 -73.02
C ASN A 187 92.61 30.26 -74.11
N GLN A 188 92.19 31.53 -74.08
CA GLN A 188 92.68 32.56 -74.99
C GLN A 188 94.18 32.83 -74.79
N THR A 189 94.65 32.92 -73.55
CA THR A 189 96.07 33.10 -73.21
C THR A 189 96.91 31.92 -73.69
N ASN A 190 96.42 30.68 -73.52
CA ASN A 190 97.08 29.48 -74.03
C ASN A 190 97.20 29.49 -75.57
N LEU A 191 96.14 29.89 -76.27
CA LEU A 191 96.15 30.05 -77.74
C LEU A 191 97.09 31.17 -78.20
N LEU A 192 97.10 32.31 -77.51
CA LEU A 192 98.02 33.42 -77.78
C LEU A 192 99.48 33.01 -77.55
N ALA A 193 99.76 32.31 -76.45
CA ALA A 193 101.08 31.81 -76.12
C ALA A 193 101.56 30.73 -77.12
N LEU A 194 100.66 29.85 -77.57
CA LEU A 194 100.95 28.89 -78.65
C LEU A 194 101.32 29.60 -79.96
N ASN A 195 100.54 30.61 -80.36
CA ASN A 195 100.84 31.41 -81.56
C ASN A 195 102.18 32.14 -81.43
N ALA A 196 102.48 32.69 -80.25
CA ALA A 196 103.76 33.34 -79.97
C ALA A 196 104.94 32.35 -79.98
N ALA A 197 104.77 31.14 -79.45
CA ALA A 197 105.78 30.08 -79.46
C ALA A 197 106.07 29.60 -80.90
N ILE A 198 105.03 29.46 -81.73
CA ILE A 198 105.16 29.12 -83.16
C ILE A 198 105.96 30.20 -83.89
N GLU A 199 105.64 31.48 -83.70
CA GLU A 199 106.31 32.59 -84.39
C GLU A 199 107.75 32.79 -83.88
N ALA A 200 108.01 32.55 -82.59
CA ALA A 200 109.35 32.55 -82.01
C ALA A 200 110.22 31.40 -82.55
N ALA A 201 109.66 30.21 -82.76
CA ALA A 201 110.35 29.10 -83.43
C ALA A 201 110.65 29.43 -84.90
N ARG A 202 109.76 30.20 -85.56
CA ARG A 202 109.91 30.66 -86.96
C ARG A 202 111.05 31.67 -87.14
N ALA A 203 111.35 32.47 -86.12
CA ALA A 203 112.45 33.44 -86.09
C ALA A 203 113.85 32.81 -85.84
N GLY A 204 113.94 31.49 -85.66
CA GLY A 204 115.22 30.76 -85.54
C GLY A 204 116.03 31.15 -84.29
N GLU A 205 117.35 31.32 -84.43
CA GLU A 205 118.27 31.66 -83.33
C GLU A 205 117.89 32.97 -82.60
N GLN A 206 117.34 33.96 -83.31
CA GLN A 206 116.94 35.26 -82.74
C GLN A 206 115.65 35.17 -81.89
N GLY A 207 114.85 34.12 -82.06
CA GLY A 207 113.58 33.90 -81.36
C GLY A 207 113.68 33.01 -80.11
N LYS A 208 114.85 32.41 -79.83
CA LYS A 208 115.03 31.45 -78.71
C LYS A 208 114.56 31.99 -77.35
N GLY A 209 114.91 33.23 -77.00
CA GLY A 209 114.50 33.85 -75.74
C GLY A 209 112.98 34.05 -75.64
N PHE A 210 112.35 34.48 -76.72
CA PHE A 210 110.89 34.64 -76.80
C PHE A 210 110.14 33.30 -76.78
N SER A 211 110.71 32.25 -77.41
CA SER A 211 110.11 30.92 -77.42
C SER A 211 110.04 30.31 -76.03
N VAL A 212 111.07 30.53 -75.19
CA VAL A 212 111.08 30.06 -73.79
C VAL A 212 109.99 30.77 -72.97
N VAL A 213 109.84 32.09 -73.12
CA VAL A 213 108.79 32.85 -72.43
C VAL A 213 107.40 32.43 -72.90
N ALA A 214 107.20 32.26 -74.21
CA ALA A 214 105.92 31.84 -74.76
C ALA A 214 105.51 30.43 -74.28
N GLU A 215 106.45 29.49 -74.20
CA GLU A 215 106.19 28.15 -73.66
C GLU A 215 105.88 28.18 -72.15
N GLU A 216 106.55 29.05 -71.38
CA GLU A 216 106.25 29.22 -69.95
C GLU A 216 104.87 29.87 -69.72
N VAL A 217 104.47 30.86 -70.54
CA VAL A 217 103.12 31.44 -70.50
C VAL A 217 102.07 30.41 -70.91
N ARG A 218 102.36 29.56 -71.91
CA ARG A 218 101.48 28.46 -72.34
C ARG A 218 101.26 27.46 -71.22
N LYS A 219 102.33 27.05 -70.55
CA LYS A 219 102.29 26.16 -69.39
C LYS A 219 101.49 26.77 -68.24
N LEU A 220 101.71 28.05 -67.93
CA LEU A 220 100.95 28.76 -66.89
C LEU A 220 99.46 28.84 -67.21
N ALA A 221 99.10 29.06 -68.47
CA ALA A 221 97.71 29.09 -68.93
C ALA A 221 97.05 27.70 -68.85
N ASP A 222 97.78 26.62 -69.17
CA ASP A 222 97.29 25.25 -69.05
C ASP A 222 97.14 24.80 -67.58
N ASP A 223 98.07 25.19 -66.71
CA ASP A 223 97.97 24.96 -65.26
C ASP A 223 96.82 25.76 -64.64
N THR A 224 96.60 27.00 -65.11
CA THR A 224 95.45 27.82 -64.71
C THR A 224 94.13 27.15 -65.11
N ARG A 225 94.03 26.62 -66.32
CA ARG A 225 92.87 25.85 -66.79
C ARG A 225 92.60 24.63 -65.91
N LYS A 226 93.62 23.80 -65.63
CA LYS A 226 93.45 22.62 -64.76
C LYS A 226 92.97 23.00 -63.35
N ASN A 227 93.48 24.09 -62.80
CA ASN A 227 93.04 24.58 -61.48
C ASN A 227 91.59 25.10 -61.52
N LEU A 228 91.17 25.73 -62.61
CA LEU A 228 89.80 26.21 -62.80
C LEU A 228 88.80 25.08 -63.03
N ASP A 229 89.19 23.97 -63.67
CA ASP A 229 88.36 22.76 -63.73
C ASP A 229 88.06 22.21 -62.32
N GLY A 230 89.07 22.19 -61.44
CA GLY A 230 88.90 21.85 -60.03
C GLY A 230 87.99 22.85 -59.29
N MET A 231 88.15 24.15 -59.56
CA MET A 231 87.31 25.19 -58.95
C MET A 231 85.86 25.12 -59.44
N LYS A 232 85.62 24.76 -60.71
CA LYS A 232 84.29 24.53 -61.26
C LYS A 232 83.57 23.40 -60.54
N SER A 233 84.24 22.26 -60.35
CA SER A 233 83.70 21.13 -59.58
C SER A 233 83.41 21.50 -58.11
N PHE A 234 84.25 22.32 -57.50
CA PHE A 234 84.03 22.84 -56.14
C PHE A 234 82.80 23.76 -56.05
N VAL A 235 82.63 24.68 -56.99
CA VAL A 235 81.45 25.56 -57.07
C VAL A 235 80.17 24.76 -57.32
N GLU A 236 80.22 23.76 -58.19
CA GLU A 236 79.09 22.84 -58.44
C GLU A 236 78.70 22.08 -57.17
N SER A 237 79.70 21.64 -56.38
CA SER A 237 79.47 21.00 -55.07
C SER A 237 78.83 21.96 -54.06
N ILE A 238 79.25 23.23 -54.01
CA ILE A 238 78.60 24.26 -53.17
C ILE A 238 77.15 24.48 -53.61
N TYR A 239 76.90 24.57 -54.92
CA TYR A 239 75.56 24.76 -55.46
C TYR A 239 74.63 23.60 -55.09
N LEU A 240 75.10 22.36 -55.26
CA LEU A 240 74.35 21.15 -54.87
C LEU A 240 74.06 21.14 -53.37
N ALA A 241 75.07 21.38 -52.53
CA ALA A 241 74.91 21.43 -51.08
C ALA A 241 73.93 22.54 -50.65
N ALA A 242 73.94 23.69 -51.32
CA ALA A 242 73.00 24.78 -51.06
C ALA A 242 71.57 24.41 -51.47
N ARG A 243 71.36 23.72 -52.61
CA ARG A 243 70.03 23.18 -52.97
C ARG A 243 69.53 22.15 -51.96
N GLU A 244 70.37 21.21 -51.54
CA GLU A 244 70.00 20.23 -50.51
C GLU A 244 69.67 20.91 -49.17
N GLY A 245 70.40 21.98 -48.84
CA GLY A 245 70.09 22.85 -47.71
C GLY A 245 68.72 23.51 -47.83
N GLN A 246 68.36 24.01 -49.01
CA GLN A 246 67.07 24.65 -49.25
C GLN A 246 65.92 23.64 -49.12
N GLU A 247 66.06 22.45 -49.71
CA GLU A 247 65.06 21.38 -49.55
C GLU A 247 64.90 20.96 -48.08
N SER A 248 65.98 20.98 -47.30
CA SER A 248 65.93 20.69 -45.87
C SER A 248 65.18 21.78 -45.08
N VAL A 249 65.38 23.05 -45.44
CA VAL A 249 64.65 24.19 -44.88
C VAL A 249 63.15 24.11 -45.23
N ASP A 250 62.81 23.80 -46.48
CA ASP A 250 61.41 23.66 -46.91
C ASP A 250 60.69 22.54 -46.15
N ARG A 251 61.37 21.39 -45.94
CA ARG A 251 60.85 20.31 -45.08
C ARG A 251 60.65 20.77 -43.64
N ALA A 252 61.60 21.52 -43.08
CA ALA A 252 61.50 22.04 -41.72
C ALA A 252 60.31 23.01 -41.54
N LEU A 253 60.05 23.87 -42.54
CA LEU A 253 58.86 24.72 -42.57
C LEU A 253 57.57 23.89 -42.61
N GLY A 254 57.51 22.87 -43.49
CA GLY A 254 56.37 21.96 -43.57
C GLY A 254 56.10 21.21 -42.26
N SER A 255 57.13 20.69 -41.60
CA SER A 255 57.01 20.04 -40.30
C SER A 255 56.57 20.99 -39.19
N THR A 256 57.06 22.24 -39.20
CA THR A 256 56.66 23.26 -38.23
C THR A 256 55.20 23.67 -38.42
N GLN A 257 54.72 23.75 -39.67
CA GLN A 257 53.31 23.99 -39.96
C GLN A 257 52.41 22.87 -39.43
N GLN A 258 52.80 21.61 -39.66
CA GLN A 258 52.06 20.46 -39.11
C GLN A 258 52.05 20.48 -37.57
N MET A 259 53.18 20.86 -36.94
CA MET A 259 53.26 21.03 -35.50
C MET A 259 52.27 22.09 -35.00
N SER A 260 52.13 23.21 -35.73
CA SER A 260 51.15 24.26 -35.44
C SER A 260 49.73 23.71 -35.35
N GLU A 261 49.30 22.99 -36.37
CA GLU A 261 47.94 22.43 -36.44
C GLU A 261 47.68 21.47 -35.27
N LYS A 262 48.69 20.69 -34.87
CA LYS A 262 48.57 19.79 -33.71
C LYS A 262 48.48 20.55 -32.38
N ILE A 263 49.25 21.62 -32.21
CA ILE A 263 49.18 22.46 -30.99
C ILE A 263 47.78 23.09 -30.86
N ASP A 264 47.22 23.60 -31.96
CA ASP A 264 45.89 24.22 -31.95
C ASP A 264 44.80 23.21 -31.55
N VAL A 265 44.87 21.98 -32.08
CA VAL A 265 43.95 20.89 -31.70
C VAL A 265 44.07 20.53 -30.22
N VAL A 266 45.30 20.43 -29.70
CA VAL A 266 45.52 20.13 -28.27
C VAL A 266 45.00 21.27 -27.39
N SER A 267 45.22 22.53 -27.78
CA SER A 267 44.69 23.71 -27.09
C SER A 267 43.17 23.72 -27.04
N GLY A 268 42.50 23.41 -28.15
CA GLY A 268 41.04 23.26 -28.19
C GLY A 268 40.54 22.16 -27.26
N THR A 269 41.25 21.03 -27.19
CA THR A 269 40.90 19.90 -26.31
C THR A 269 41.04 20.27 -24.82
N VAL A 270 42.11 21.00 -24.45
CA VAL A 270 42.29 21.51 -23.08
C VAL A 270 41.16 22.48 -22.72
N GLY A 271 40.79 23.37 -23.64
CA GLY A 271 39.67 24.30 -23.47
C GLY A 271 38.35 23.59 -23.20
N SER A 272 37.99 22.61 -24.05
CA SER A 272 36.77 21.80 -23.86
C SER A 272 36.78 21.03 -22.53
N THR A 273 37.94 20.53 -22.11
CA THR A 273 38.06 19.82 -20.83
C THR A 273 37.77 20.73 -19.63
N ILE A 274 38.16 22.01 -19.69
CA ILE A 274 37.82 23.00 -18.64
C ILE A 274 36.30 23.22 -18.57
N GLU A 275 35.63 23.36 -19.70
CA GLU A 275 34.17 23.52 -19.76
C GLU A 275 33.44 22.31 -19.19
N MET A 276 33.89 21.09 -19.55
CA MET A 276 33.33 19.85 -18.99
C MET A 276 33.49 19.77 -17.47
N LEU A 277 34.64 20.18 -16.92
CA LEU A 277 34.85 20.21 -15.47
C LEU A 277 33.92 21.19 -14.74
N GLN A 278 33.66 22.36 -15.33
CA GLN A 278 32.68 23.31 -14.77
C GLN A 278 31.27 22.70 -14.75
N GLY A 279 30.87 22.01 -15.82
CA GLY A 279 29.61 21.27 -15.86
C GLY A 279 29.54 20.14 -14.83
N MET A 280 30.65 19.44 -14.60
CA MET A 280 30.76 18.38 -13.59
C MET A 280 30.60 18.94 -12.17
N ILE A 281 31.25 20.05 -11.83
CA ILE A 281 31.08 20.74 -10.53
C ILE A 281 29.62 21.17 -10.33
N GLY A 282 28.99 21.73 -11.36
CA GLY A 282 27.56 22.07 -11.31
C GLY A 282 26.67 20.85 -11.05
N SER A 283 27.02 19.70 -11.62
CA SER A 283 26.29 18.43 -11.40
C SER A 283 26.51 17.88 -9.99
N ILE A 284 27.74 17.95 -9.45
CA ILE A 284 28.06 17.59 -8.06
C ILE A 284 27.19 18.39 -7.08
N ASN A 285 27.10 19.71 -7.27
CA ASN A 285 26.27 20.58 -6.43
C ASN A 285 24.78 20.23 -6.49
N LYS A 286 24.26 19.82 -7.66
CA LYS A 286 22.88 19.35 -7.79
C LYS A 286 22.65 18.05 -7.02
N VAL A 287 23.58 17.10 -7.10
CA VAL A 287 23.48 15.83 -6.37
C VAL A 287 23.56 16.08 -4.86
N ASP A 288 24.44 16.96 -4.38
CA ASP A 288 24.51 17.37 -2.97
C ASP A 288 23.17 17.95 -2.48
N GLY A 289 22.56 18.84 -3.27
CA GLY A 289 21.23 19.39 -2.98
C GLY A 289 20.16 18.31 -2.87
N SER A 290 20.13 17.35 -3.81
CA SER A 290 19.22 16.20 -3.76
C SER A 290 19.44 15.34 -2.52
N MET A 291 20.69 15.07 -2.14
CA MET A 291 21.01 14.28 -0.95
C MET A 291 20.53 14.94 0.35
N LYS A 292 20.60 16.27 0.44
CA LYS A 292 20.00 17.03 1.56
C LYS A 292 18.48 16.88 1.60
N GLY A 293 17.81 16.88 0.44
CA GLY A 293 16.37 16.63 0.33
C GLY A 293 15.99 15.22 0.78
N ILE A 294 16.73 14.20 0.34
CA ILE A 294 16.51 12.80 0.75
C ILE A 294 16.73 12.65 2.27
N LYS A 295 17.75 13.30 2.83
CA LYS A 295 17.99 13.29 4.28
C LYS A 295 16.82 13.87 5.08
N ALA A 296 16.24 14.98 4.61
CA ALA A 296 15.07 15.58 5.26
C ALA A 296 13.87 14.62 5.21
N ALA A 297 13.60 14.03 4.04
CA ALA A 297 12.52 13.06 3.86
C ALA A 297 12.70 11.81 4.74
N ALA A 298 13.91 11.26 4.83
CA ALA A 298 14.21 10.13 5.72
C ALA A 298 13.93 10.48 7.20
N GLY A 299 14.28 11.70 7.62
CA GLY A 299 13.97 12.19 8.96
C GLY A 299 12.46 12.33 9.23
N GLU A 300 11.68 12.78 8.25
CA GLU A 300 10.22 12.85 8.35
C GLU A 300 9.58 11.46 8.43
N ILE A 301 10.07 10.50 7.63
CA ILE A 301 9.59 9.11 7.66
C ILE A 301 9.86 8.48 9.02
N ASN A 302 11.06 8.66 9.59
CA ASN A 302 11.36 8.14 10.93
C ASN A 302 10.41 8.70 12.00
N ARG A 303 10.09 10.00 11.95
CA ARG A 303 9.11 10.61 12.87
C ARG A 303 7.70 10.06 12.68
N ALA A 304 7.32 9.78 11.44
CA ALA A 304 6.05 9.12 11.14
C ALA A 304 6.03 7.70 11.71
N MET A 305 7.14 6.95 11.60
CA MET A 305 7.29 5.61 12.18
C MET A 305 7.22 5.60 13.71
N GLU A 306 7.83 6.58 14.39
CA GLU A 306 7.67 6.77 15.85
C GLU A 306 6.21 6.99 16.24
N THR A 307 5.47 7.77 15.45
CA THR A 307 4.04 8.00 15.68
C THR A 307 3.23 6.73 15.46
N SER A 308 3.49 5.99 14.38
CA SER A 308 2.86 4.70 14.09
C SER A 308 3.13 3.66 15.18
N SER A 309 4.35 3.63 15.74
CA SER A 309 4.69 2.79 16.89
C SER A 309 3.81 3.10 18.10
N SER A 310 3.69 4.39 18.46
CA SER A 310 2.83 4.83 19.56
C SER A 310 1.36 4.49 19.31
N ASP A 311 0.88 4.60 18.08
CA ASP A 311 -0.49 4.26 17.73
C ASP A 311 -0.74 2.75 17.77
N ALA A 312 0.22 1.93 17.37
CA ALA A 312 0.16 0.47 17.54
C ALA A 312 0.08 0.09 19.03
N GLU A 313 0.86 0.73 19.91
CA GLU A 313 0.75 0.49 21.37
C GLU A 313 -0.64 0.87 21.92
N LYS A 314 -1.18 2.03 21.52
CA LYS A 314 -2.54 2.44 21.90
C LYS A 314 -3.58 1.44 21.40
N LEU A 315 -3.42 0.95 20.17
CA LEU A 315 -4.31 -0.02 19.55
C LEU A 315 -4.31 -1.35 20.31
N SER A 316 -3.14 -1.83 20.72
CA SER A 316 -2.99 -3.01 21.57
C SER A 316 -3.73 -2.85 22.91
N ASN A 317 -3.57 -1.70 23.58
CA ASN A 317 -4.27 -1.41 24.84
C ASN A 317 -5.79 -1.32 24.67
N MET A 318 -6.26 -0.68 23.59
CA MET A 318 -7.69 -0.61 23.25
C MET A 318 -8.25 -2.01 23.00
N THR A 319 -7.49 -2.84 22.28
CA THR A 319 -7.86 -4.22 21.96
C THR A 319 -8.03 -5.08 23.21
N GLN A 320 -7.11 -4.98 24.17
CA GLN A 320 -7.24 -5.65 25.46
C GLN A 320 -8.48 -5.19 26.23
N SER A 321 -8.79 -3.89 26.16
CA SER A 321 -9.97 -3.31 26.81
C SER A 321 -11.28 -3.83 26.19
N ILE A 322 -11.35 -3.92 24.86
CA ILE A 322 -12.49 -4.49 24.13
C ILE A 322 -12.65 -5.96 24.48
N HIS A 323 -11.56 -6.74 24.47
CA HIS A 323 -11.60 -8.17 24.82
C HIS A 323 -12.14 -8.39 26.24
N LYS A 324 -11.70 -7.56 27.19
CA LYS A 324 -12.21 -7.60 28.57
C LYS A 324 -13.69 -7.25 28.64
N ALA A 325 -14.13 -6.16 28.01
CA ALA A 325 -15.52 -5.74 27.99
C ALA A 325 -16.45 -6.78 27.34
N ALA A 326 -15.98 -7.44 26.28
CA ALA A 326 -16.68 -8.52 25.61
C ALA A 326 -16.82 -9.74 26.54
N THR A 327 -15.75 -10.11 27.26
CA THR A 327 -15.78 -11.19 28.25
C THR A 327 -16.75 -10.90 29.41
N GLU A 328 -16.77 -9.66 29.90
CA GLU A 328 -17.74 -9.21 30.91
C GLU A 328 -19.18 -9.26 30.38
N SER A 329 -19.39 -8.91 29.12
CA SER A 329 -20.69 -8.97 28.44
C SER A 329 -21.25 -10.39 28.35
N VAL A 330 -20.39 -11.40 28.10
CA VAL A 330 -20.78 -12.83 28.19
C VAL A 330 -21.24 -13.20 29.61
N ASN A 331 -20.60 -12.66 30.65
CA ASN A 331 -21.01 -12.92 32.04
C ASN A 331 -22.33 -12.23 32.40
N TYR A 332 -22.60 -11.05 31.83
CA TYR A 332 -23.92 -10.42 31.95
C TYR A 332 -25.01 -11.23 31.26
N ALA A 333 -24.75 -11.74 30.04
CA ALA A 333 -25.67 -12.64 29.34
C ALA A 333 -26.03 -13.87 30.20
N LYS A 334 -25.04 -14.54 30.81
CA LYS A 334 -25.29 -15.64 31.75
C LYS A 334 -26.19 -15.25 32.93
N SER A 335 -25.97 -14.06 33.50
CA SER A 335 -26.79 -13.56 34.61
C SER A 335 -28.24 -13.27 34.17
N ILE A 336 -28.41 -12.74 32.96
CA ILE A 336 -29.70 -12.49 32.32
C ILE A 336 -30.43 -13.82 32.05
N ALA A 337 -29.73 -14.84 31.57
CA ALA A 337 -30.29 -16.17 31.40
C ALA A 337 -30.83 -16.76 32.72
N THR A 338 -30.19 -16.49 33.87
CA THR A 338 -30.72 -16.89 35.19
C THR A 338 -31.94 -16.06 35.60
N ILE A 339 -31.98 -14.76 35.28
CA ILE A 339 -33.17 -13.91 35.55
C ILE A 339 -34.36 -14.41 34.72
N ASP A 340 -34.12 -14.70 33.45
CA ASP A 340 -35.09 -15.27 32.52
C ASP A 340 -35.73 -16.55 33.09
N GLU A 341 -34.91 -17.53 33.52
CA GLU A 341 -35.40 -18.76 34.16
C GLU A 341 -36.26 -18.51 35.40
N ARG A 342 -35.88 -17.53 36.23
CA ARG A 342 -36.67 -17.15 37.42
C ARG A 342 -38.00 -16.51 37.02
N LEU A 343 -38.01 -15.62 36.02
CA LEU A 343 -39.24 -15.00 35.54
C LEU A 343 -40.21 -16.04 34.97
N SER A 344 -39.72 -17.02 34.20
CA SER A 344 -40.54 -18.14 33.70
C SER A 344 -41.13 -18.97 34.84
N SER A 345 -40.35 -19.22 35.89
CA SER A 345 -40.83 -19.93 37.09
C SER A 345 -41.94 -19.15 37.80
N GLU A 346 -41.76 -17.84 38.03
CA GLU A 346 -42.77 -16.99 38.66
C GLU A 346 -44.04 -16.89 37.80
N ALA A 347 -43.90 -16.77 36.47
CA ALA A 347 -45.03 -16.82 35.55
C ALA A 347 -45.80 -18.13 35.71
N THR A 348 -45.10 -19.27 35.75
CA THR A 348 -45.70 -20.60 35.95
C THR A 348 -46.54 -20.65 37.23
N HIS A 349 -46.02 -20.13 38.34
CA HIS A 349 -46.75 -20.09 39.61
C HIS A 349 -48.01 -19.21 39.56
N LEU A 350 -47.92 -18.03 38.92
CA LEU A 350 -49.07 -17.13 38.81
C LEU A 350 -50.17 -17.71 37.92
N TYR A 351 -49.81 -18.27 36.77
CA TYR A 351 -50.77 -18.91 35.86
C TYR A 351 -51.38 -20.19 36.42
N ALA A 352 -50.66 -20.94 37.26
CA ALA A 352 -51.24 -22.07 37.98
C ALA A 352 -52.42 -21.65 38.89
N GLY A 353 -52.35 -20.44 39.47
CA GLY A 353 -53.44 -19.83 40.24
C GLY A 353 -54.54 -19.18 39.39
N LEU A 354 -54.37 -19.10 38.07
CA LEU A 354 -55.31 -18.52 37.10
C LEU A 354 -55.95 -19.57 36.19
N LYS A 355 -55.90 -20.85 36.56
CA LYS A 355 -56.56 -21.95 35.82
C LYS A 355 -58.08 -21.84 35.87
N SER A 356 -58.62 -21.35 36.99
CA SER A 356 -60.05 -21.17 37.22
C SER A 356 -60.32 -19.85 37.94
N GLY A 357 -61.55 -19.36 37.87
CA GLY A 357 -61.93 -18.05 38.40
C GLY A 357 -62.47 -17.09 37.34
N LYS A 358 -62.82 -15.89 37.78
CA LYS A 358 -63.42 -14.85 36.93
C LYS A 358 -62.42 -14.27 35.93
N HIS A 359 -61.16 -14.20 36.32
CA HIS A 359 -60.05 -13.60 35.58
C HIS A 359 -59.00 -14.64 35.17
N ALA A 360 -59.41 -15.91 35.14
CA ALA A 360 -58.68 -17.01 34.53
C ALA A 360 -58.37 -16.74 33.06
N VAL A 361 -57.40 -17.46 32.52
CA VAL A 361 -57.00 -17.36 31.12
C VAL A 361 -58.19 -17.72 30.22
N THR A 362 -58.57 -16.81 29.33
CA THR A 362 -59.72 -16.97 28.45
C THR A 362 -59.35 -17.65 27.13
N ASN A 363 -60.35 -18.24 26.46
CA ASN A 363 -60.19 -18.82 25.12
C ASN A 363 -59.60 -17.79 24.14
N GLU A 364 -60.10 -16.54 24.13
CA GLU A 364 -59.60 -15.45 23.28
C GLU A 364 -58.10 -15.13 23.51
N GLU A 365 -57.67 -15.15 24.78
CA GLU A 365 -56.26 -14.92 25.13
C GLU A 365 -55.36 -16.04 24.63
N VAL A 366 -55.76 -17.31 24.78
CA VAL A 366 -55.01 -18.45 24.24
C VAL A 366 -54.90 -18.33 22.72
N ARG A 367 -56.00 -18.05 22.03
CA ARG A 367 -56.03 -17.85 20.57
C ARG A 367 -55.11 -16.72 20.11
N THR A 368 -55.12 -15.60 20.81
CA THR A 368 -54.23 -14.46 20.53
C THR A 368 -52.77 -14.88 20.60
N VAL A 369 -52.40 -15.71 21.59
CA VAL A 369 -51.02 -16.20 21.71
C VAL A 369 -50.67 -17.21 20.61
N LEU A 370 -51.59 -18.12 20.22
CA LEU A 370 -51.36 -19.03 19.09
C LEU A 370 -51.11 -18.28 17.77
N GLN A 371 -51.82 -17.18 17.55
CA GLN A 371 -51.64 -16.33 16.37
C GLN A 371 -50.29 -15.61 16.40
N LYS A 372 -49.91 -15.03 17.55
CA LYS A 372 -48.58 -14.42 17.74
C LYS A 372 -47.46 -15.43 17.56
N ALA A 373 -47.59 -16.62 18.13
CA ALA A 373 -46.63 -17.72 17.99
C ALA A 373 -46.43 -18.10 16.52
N SER A 374 -47.52 -18.26 15.77
CA SER A 374 -47.47 -18.57 14.34
C SER A 374 -46.70 -17.51 13.54
N LEU A 375 -46.95 -16.22 13.82
CA LEU A 375 -46.23 -15.10 13.22
C LEU A 375 -44.74 -15.08 13.60
N ALA A 376 -44.43 -15.33 14.88
CA ALA A 376 -43.07 -15.36 15.38
C ALA A 376 -42.25 -16.51 14.76
N HIS A 377 -42.82 -17.70 14.61
CA HIS A 377 -42.15 -18.83 13.96
C HIS A 377 -41.90 -18.58 12.47
N MET A 378 -42.82 -17.93 11.76
CA MET A 378 -42.59 -17.53 10.36
C MET A 378 -41.44 -16.53 10.24
N LYS A 379 -41.37 -15.54 11.15
CA LYS A 379 -40.24 -14.59 11.20
C LYS A 379 -38.92 -15.29 11.53
N TRP A 380 -38.95 -16.22 12.48
CA TRP A 380 -37.78 -17.02 12.87
C TRP A 380 -37.26 -17.83 11.67
N LEU A 381 -38.14 -18.50 10.93
CA LEU A 381 -37.79 -19.27 9.74
C LEU A 381 -37.24 -18.36 8.63
N SER A 382 -37.83 -17.18 8.44
CA SER A 382 -37.30 -16.18 7.50
C SER A 382 -35.91 -15.68 7.89
N LYS A 383 -35.62 -15.52 9.20
CA LYS A 383 -34.28 -15.15 9.68
C LYS A 383 -33.28 -16.27 9.43
N LEU A 384 -33.67 -17.52 9.70
CA LEU A 384 -32.87 -18.71 9.41
C LEU A 384 -32.55 -18.83 7.92
N LYS A 385 -33.55 -18.59 7.05
CA LYS A 385 -33.37 -18.55 5.59
C LYS A 385 -32.34 -17.52 5.17
N GLY A 386 -32.47 -16.29 5.69
CA GLY A 386 -31.52 -15.22 5.40
C GLY A 386 -30.08 -15.59 5.74
N MET A 387 -29.87 -16.25 6.89
CA MET A 387 -28.54 -16.76 7.29
C MET A 387 -27.98 -17.81 6.34
N VAL A 388 -28.83 -18.72 5.83
CA VAL A 388 -28.40 -19.75 4.87
C VAL A 388 -28.06 -19.12 3.52
N GLU A 389 -28.81 -18.10 3.09
CA GLU A 389 -28.57 -17.39 1.83
C GLU A 389 -27.32 -16.50 1.88
N SER A 390 -27.09 -15.80 3.00
CA SER A 390 -25.91 -14.95 3.18
C SER A 390 -24.67 -15.70 3.64
N MET A 391 -24.85 -16.92 4.20
CA MET A 391 -23.82 -17.64 4.95
C MET A 391 -23.24 -16.83 6.12
N GLU A 392 -24.06 -15.94 6.70
CA GLU A 392 -23.71 -15.14 7.88
C GLU A 392 -24.61 -15.53 9.05
N VAL A 393 -24.01 -15.75 10.21
CA VAL A 393 -24.75 -16.04 11.43
C VAL A 393 -25.25 -14.73 12.01
N VAL A 394 -26.56 -14.63 12.23
CA VAL A 394 -27.17 -13.54 13.01
C VAL A 394 -27.80 -14.11 14.29
N PRO A 395 -28.10 -13.27 15.30
CA PRO A 395 -28.67 -13.75 16.56
C PRO A 395 -29.98 -14.52 16.34
N LEU A 396 -30.11 -15.74 16.85
CA LEU A 396 -31.32 -16.55 16.69
C LEU A 396 -31.58 -17.34 17.97
N GLN A 397 -32.80 -17.25 18.51
CA GLN A 397 -33.18 -18.03 19.68
C GLN A 397 -33.43 -19.48 19.28
N THR A 398 -32.47 -20.36 19.58
CA THR A 398 -32.55 -21.80 19.29
C THR A 398 -33.03 -22.63 20.48
N ASN A 399 -33.17 -22.05 21.67
CA ASN A 399 -33.81 -22.73 22.78
C ASN A 399 -35.34 -22.59 22.68
N SER A 400 -36.02 -23.70 22.38
CA SER A 400 -37.48 -23.76 22.23
C SER A 400 -38.25 -23.32 23.48
N ASN A 401 -37.63 -23.37 24.65
CA ASN A 401 -38.27 -22.95 25.90
C ASN A 401 -38.19 -21.44 26.14
N LYS A 402 -37.29 -20.75 25.44
CA LYS A 402 -36.99 -19.32 25.65
C LYS A 402 -37.57 -18.41 24.58
N CYS A 403 -38.19 -18.97 23.53
CA CYS A 403 -38.93 -18.17 22.56
C CYS A 403 -40.28 -17.72 23.15
N GLU A 404 -40.93 -16.73 22.52
CA GLU A 404 -42.20 -16.17 23.01
C GLU A 404 -43.28 -17.25 23.24
N PHE A 405 -43.41 -18.18 22.30
CA PHE A 405 -44.31 -19.32 22.45
C PHE A 405 -43.84 -20.33 23.49
N GLY A 406 -42.53 -20.55 23.62
CA GLY A 406 -41.93 -21.46 24.58
C GLY A 406 -42.28 -21.10 26.02
N HIS A 407 -42.07 -19.83 26.38
CA HIS A 407 -42.43 -19.31 27.71
C HIS A 407 -43.93 -19.50 27.98
N PHE A 408 -44.78 -19.27 26.99
CA PHE A 408 -46.22 -19.48 27.14
C PHE A 408 -46.61 -20.96 27.24
N TYR A 409 -46.01 -21.80 26.41
CA TYR A 409 -46.28 -23.24 26.35
C TYR A 409 -45.93 -23.95 27.66
N GLN A 410 -44.86 -23.53 28.32
CA GLN A 410 -44.46 -24.07 29.63
C GLN A 410 -45.44 -23.73 30.75
N VAL A 411 -46.05 -22.56 30.64
CA VAL A 411 -46.88 -21.97 31.68
C VAL A 411 -48.34 -22.44 31.57
N LEU A 412 -48.81 -22.81 30.37
CA LEU A 412 -50.16 -23.31 30.15
C LEU A 412 -50.25 -24.85 30.09
N ALA A 413 -50.92 -25.42 31.09
CA ALA A 413 -51.33 -26.82 31.08
C ALA A 413 -52.74 -26.97 30.52
N ILE A 414 -52.87 -27.22 29.21
CA ILE A 414 -54.16 -27.50 28.55
C ILE A 414 -54.43 -29.00 28.61
N GLU A 415 -55.46 -29.39 29.39
CA GLU A 415 -55.84 -30.79 29.60
C GLU A 415 -57.16 -31.18 28.90
N HIS A 416 -57.86 -30.22 28.28
CA HIS A 416 -59.14 -30.45 27.64
C HIS A 416 -59.07 -31.59 26.59
N PRO A 417 -59.97 -32.61 26.63
CA PRO A 417 -59.86 -33.83 25.81
C PRO A 417 -59.75 -33.60 24.30
N MET A 418 -60.34 -32.53 23.78
CA MET A 418 -60.31 -32.18 22.35
C MET A 418 -58.97 -31.60 21.86
N ILE A 419 -58.11 -31.13 22.77
CA ILE A 419 -56.90 -30.35 22.45
C ILE A 419 -55.64 -30.98 23.05
N SER A 420 -55.75 -31.67 24.19
CA SER A 420 -54.61 -32.09 25.01
C SER A 420 -53.62 -33.01 24.29
N LYS A 421 -54.08 -33.80 23.31
CA LYS A 421 -53.20 -34.63 22.49
C LYS A 421 -52.34 -33.76 21.57
N GLU A 422 -52.96 -32.90 20.77
CA GLU A 422 -52.29 -32.01 19.83
C GLU A 422 -51.41 -30.99 20.55
N TRP A 423 -51.82 -30.51 21.72
CA TRP A 423 -51.02 -29.62 22.57
C TRP A 423 -49.70 -30.28 22.99
N LYS A 424 -49.72 -31.55 23.41
CA LYS A 424 -48.50 -32.28 23.79
C LYS A 424 -47.58 -32.54 22.59
N GLU A 425 -48.14 -32.87 21.43
CA GLU A 425 -47.37 -33.11 20.20
C GLU A 425 -46.66 -31.84 19.71
N ILE A 426 -47.25 -30.66 19.91
CA ILE A 426 -46.59 -29.37 19.63
C ILE A 426 -45.25 -29.27 20.35
N GLY A 427 -45.16 -29.67 21.63
CA GLY A 427 -43.90 -29.61 22.38
C GLY A 427 -42.75 -30.34 21.69
N SER A 428 -43.01 -31.54 21.14
CA SER A 428 -41.99 -32.32 20.43
C SER A 428 -41.59 -31.70 19.09
N VAL A 429 -42.56 -31.23 18.29
CA VAL A 429 -42.29 -30.59 16.99
C VAL A 429 -41.57 -29.26 17.19
N HIS A 430 -41.96 -28.50 18.23
CA HIS A 430 -41.38 -27.21 18.57
C HIS A 430 -39.90 -27.32 18.91
N LYS A 431 -39.57 -28.31 19.76
CA LYS A 431 -38.18 -28.58 20.12
C LYS A 431 -37.36 -28.99 18.90
N ALA A 432 -37.85 -29.94 18.11
CA ALA A 432 -37.15 -30.41 16.91
C ALA A 432 -36.92 -29.27 15.89
N PHE A 433 -37.89 -28.38 15.72
CA PHE A 433 -37.78 -27.19 14.86
C PHE A 433 -36.66 -26.25 15.32
N HIS A 434 -36.60 -25.94 16.61
CA HIS A 434 -35.59 -25.06 17.18
C HIS A 434 -34.18 -25.70 17.21
N ASP A 435 -34.08 -27.02 17.47
CA ASP A 435 -32.83 -27.79 17.42
C ASP A 435 -32.19 -27.75 16.00
N LEU A 436 -32.98 -27.59 14.93
CA LEU A 436 -32.45 -27.39 13.58
C LEU A 436 -31.75 -26.05 13.41
N GLY A 437 -32.15 -25.02 14.16
CA GLY A 437 -31.48 -23.72 14.16
C GLY A 437 -30.00 -23.84 14.56
N ASP A 438 -29.70 -24.56 15.64
CA ASP A 438 -28.32 -24.81 16.09
C ASP A 438 -27.50 -25.57 15.03
N LYS A 439 -28.12 -26.56 14.38
CA LYS A 439 -27.46 -27.34 13.32
C LYS A 439 -27.17 -26.49 12.09
N VAL A 440 -28.09 -25.61 11.69
CA VAL A 440 -27.88 -24.67 10.58
C VAL A 440 -26.76 -23.68 10.92
N ILE A 441 -26.78 -23.09 12.12
CA ILE A 441 -25.71 -22.18 12.59
C ILE A 441 -24.35 -22.87 12.53
N THR A 442 -24.28 -24.14 12.97
CA THR A 442 -23.05 -24.94 12.91
C THR A 442 -22.60 -25.17 11.47
N ALA A 443 -23.51 -25.57 10.58
CA ALA A 443 -23.20 -25.80 9.17
C ALA A 443 -22.72 -24.52 8.46
N ILE A 444 -23.25 -23.35 8.82
CA ILE A 444 -22.78 -22.05 8.31
C ILE A 444 -21.36 -21.76 8.80
N LYS A 445 -21.09 -21.93 10.10
CA LYS A 445 -19.75 -21.75 10.68
C LYS A 445 -18.71 -22.68 10.07
N ASP A 446 -19.12 -23.89 9.69
CA ASP A 446 -18.27 -24.87 9.00
C ASP A 446 -18.12 -24.58 7.48
N GLY A 447 -18.77 -23.54 6.96
CA GLY A 447 -18.76 -23.18 5.54
C GLY A 447 -19.53 -24.16 4.63
N ASN A 448 -20.37 -25.03 5.20
CA ASN A 448 -21.08 -26.07 4.48
C ASN A 448 -22.50 -25.62 4.07
N SER A 449 -22.56 -24.84 2.98
CA SER A 449 -23.82 -24.30 2.46
C SER A 449 -24.84 -25.37 2.07
N GLN A 450 -24.40 -26.52 1.53
CA GLN A 450 -25.30 -27.60 1.15
C GLN A 450 -25.97 -28.26 2.38
N ALA A 451 -25.21 -28.47 3.46
CA ALA A 451 -25.76 -28.98 4.71
C ALA A 451 -26.72 -27.96 5.35
N ALA A 452 -26.36 -26.67 5.35
CA ALA A 452 -27.19 -25.60 5.88
C ALA A 452 -28.54 -25.51 5.14
N GLN A 453 -28.52 -25.57 3.81
CA GLN A 453 -29.72 -25.59 2.97
C GLN A 453 -30.63 -26.79 3.26
N LYS A 454 -30.05 -28.00 3.35
CA LYS A 454 -30.83 -29.21 3.65
C LYS A 454 -31.50 -29.15 5.03
N LEU A 455 -30.77 -28.67 6.04
CA LEU A 455 -31.30 -28.51 7.40
C LEU A 455 -32.40 -27.42 7.46
N HIS A 456 -32.26 -26.36 6.67
CA HIS A 456 -33.31 -25.35 6.53
C HIS A 456 -34.58 -25.93 5.88
N GLU A 457 -34.47 -26.74 4.82
CA GLU A 457 -35.62 -27.43 4.20
C GLU A 457 -36.35 -28.35 5.21
N GLU A 458 -35.59 -29.04 6.07
CA GLU A 458 -36.15 -29.82 7.17
C GLU A 458 -36.90 -28.91 8.16
N ALA A 459 -36.35 -27.73 8.48
CA ALA A 459 -36.99 -26.74 9.35
C ALA A 459 -38.26 -26.16 8.73
N GLU A 460 -38.30 -25.91 7.42
CA GLU A 460 -39.52 -25.52 6.70
C GLU A 460 -40.60 -26.60 6.80
N GLY A 461 -40.22 -27.87 6.72
CA GLY A 461 -41.10 -29.01 6.91
C GLY A 461 -41.75 -29.02 8.31
N LEU A 462 -40.93 -28.95 9.36
CA LEU A 462 -41.40 -28.90 10.74
C LEU A 462 -42.21 -27.63 11.04
N SER A 463 -41.87 -26.49 10.43
CA SER A 463 -42.64 -25.25 10.55
C SER A 463 -44.05 -25.40 10.00
N LYS A 464 -44.20 -26.02 8.82
CA LYS A 464 -45.52 -26.31 8.23
C LYS A 464 -46.34 -27.23 9.12
N GLU A 465 -45.72 -28.26 9.70
CA GLU A 465 -46.37 -29.15 10.66
C GLU A 465 -46.83 -28.38 11.92
N MET A 466 -45.95 -27.56 12.49
CA MET A 466 -46.24 -26.72 13.66
C MET A 466 -47.42 -25.78 13.43
N LEU A 467 -47.38 -25.01 12.34
CA LEU A 467 -48.45 -24.07 11.97
C LEU A 467 -49.77 -24.77 11.74
N GLY A 468 -49.75 -25.98 11.17
CA GLY A 468 -50.93 -26.84 11.03
C GLY A 468 -51.54 -27.22 12.38
N LYS A 469 -50.71 -27.64 13.34
CA LYS A 469 -51.16 -27.99 14.70
C LYS A 469 -51.69 -26.76 15.46
N LEU A 470 -51.01 -25.62 15.40
CA LEU A 470 -51.47 -24.37 16.02
C LEU A 470 -52.83 -23.93 15.48
N LYS A 471 -53.02 -24.02 14.16
CA LYS A 471 -54.29 -23.70 13.50
C LYS A 471 -55.41 -24.65 13.92
N TYR A 472 -55.13 -25.96 13.98
CA TYR A 472 -56.12 -26.94 14.44
C TYR A 472 -56.57 -26.66 15.88
N ILE A 473 -55.63 -26.32 16.77
CA ILE A 473 -55.97 -25.97 18.15
C ILE A 473 -56.80 -24.69 18.19
N ASP A 474 -56.47 -23.65 17.42
CA ASP A 474 -57.29 -22.44 17.32
C ASP A 474 -58.74 -22.77 16.89
N GLU A 475 -58.92 -23.61 15.86
CA GLU A 475 -60.24 -24.06 15.39
C GLU A 475 -61.01 -24.86 16.45
N CYS A 476 -60.32 -25.69 17.24
CA CYS A 476 -60.93 -26.40 18.37
C CYS A 476 -61.39 -25.42 19.46
N ILE A 477 -60.60 -24.39 19.78
CA ILE A 477 -60.97 -23.38 20.77
C ILE A 477 -62.21 -22.60 20.32
N VAL A 478 -62.30 -22.24 19.03
CA VAL A 478 -63.50 -21.59 18.46
C VAL A 478 -64.76 -22.46 18.64
N LYS A 479 -64.63 -23.79 18.46
CA LYS A 479 -65.75 -24.71 18.68
C LYS A 479 -66.16 -24.77 20.15
N LEU A 480 -65.21 -24.84 21.08
CA LEU A 480 -65.48 -24.80 22.52
C LEU A 480 -66.19 -23.51 22.92
N GLU A 481 -65.70 -22.37 22.42
CA GLU A 481 -66.30 -21.06 22.67
C GLU A 481 -67.75 -20.97 22.14
N SER A 482 -68.03 -21.57 20.98
CA SER A 482 -69.40 -21.65 20.43
C SER A 482 -70.35 -22.55 21.25
N GLN A 483 -69.79 -23.49 22.03
CA GLN A 483 -70.51 -24.38 22.94
C GLN A 483 -70.66 -23.78 24.35
N GLY A 484 -69.98 -22.66 24.63
CA GLY A 484 -69.92 -22.05 25.95
C GLY A 484 -68.91 -22.70 26.90
N ASP A 485 -68.05 -23.59 26.38
CA ASP A 485 -67.05 -24.34 27.14
C ASP A 485 -65.72 -23.57 27.21
N ARG A 486 -65.06 -23.65 28.37
CA ARG A 486 -63.76 -23.03 28.61
C ARG A 486 -62.65 -24.07 28.47
N ILE A 487 -61.53 -23.66 27.87
CA ILE A 487 -60.39 -24.56 27.59
C ILE A 487 -59.72 -25.16 28.85
N PHE A 488 -59.96 -24.57 30.03
CA PHE A 488 -59.41 -25.00 31.32
C PHE A 488 -60.45 -25.60 32.27
N GLU A 489 -61.70 -25.80 31.82
CA GLU A 489 -62.80 -26.38 32.61
C GLU A 489 -63.11 -27.83 32.25
#